data_AF-A0A522S1T4-F1
#
_entry.id   AF-A0A522S1T4-F1
#
_cell.length_a   1.000
_cell.length_b   1.000
_cell.length_c   1.000
_cell.angle_alpha   90.00
_cell.angle_beta   90.00
_cell.angle_gamma   90.00
#
_symmetry.space_group_name_H-M   'P 1'
#
loop_
_entity.id
_entity.type
_entity.pdbx_description
1 polymer ?
#
loop_
_entity_poly.entity_id
_entity_poly.type
_entity_poly.pdbx_seq_one_letter_code
_entity_poly.pdbx_strand_id
1 'polypeptide(L)'
;MVDVQELASFAHQARYARISEPAAAQLKIRILDTLGVMIGGLGARTRTEAPPTTASGRDMAAEVAARAASAATPFYAAAASDSLDFADVFVAAGGTCHPSDAIGPLLHAADACDVRGEDFVTAVAVSYQVQTRLSEMPQGAMAGVDPKRAGACARTTAEALLRARTTCGGNPAIESPAVAGAAAAARDEAYAAIGQEHPGAGTQDHVKRDAPNRAPETASRPRVASAGAPAIDWSKEDLESVLRTMTRIHYADIWAQPAIDASLTLATPPVFRAADVRAVRVKTFQAAYVALGGGDGMDRSTVASPAQAAGSLPYIVAVALLDRAVQQDQYRPERIARPDVRGLLHKVSIAPYAAFTARFPEGTPAQVDVELTGGMRFCTTAPSFRGSTLRPFDWGSACEKFYSLATPFVDDVTAERIARCVHDLESHRVRELTALLAKVSRKPWREATVRMT
;
A
#
# COMPACT_ATOMS: atom_id res chain seq x y z
N MET A 1 15.76 13.37 17.09
CA MET A 1 14.59 14.22 17.42
C MET A 1 14.07 14.79 16.11
N VAL A 2 12.75 14.81 15.86
CA VAL A 2 12.19 15.48 14.67
C VAL A 2 12.08 16.96 15.00
N ASP A 3 12.87 17.80 14.32
CA ASP A 3 12.66 19.25 14.38
C ASP A 3 11.46 19.59 13.49
N VAL A 4 10.34 19.98 14.09
CA VAL A 4 9.11 20.18 13.34
C VAL A 4 9.06 21.55 12.69
N GLN A 5 9.85 22.52 13.17
CA GLN A 5 10.02 23.80 12.49
C GLN A 5 10.75 23.57 11.16
N GLU A 6 11.77 22.71 11.15
CA GLU A 6 12.44 22.30 9.92
C GLU A 6 11.51 21.48 9.01
N LEU A 7 10.74 20.52 9.55
CA LEU A 7 9.76 19.73 8.79
C LEU A 7 8.67 20.62 8.14
N ALA A 8 8.14 21.58 8.90
CA ALA A 8 7.14 22.53 8.39
C ALA A 8 7.75 23.43 7.31
N SER A 9 9.00 23.85 7.48
CA SER A 9 9.73 24.64 6.47
C SER A 9 9.96 23.84 5.20
N PHE A 10 10.36 22.57 5.32
CA PHE A 10 10.49 21.63 4.20
C PHE A 10 9.17 21.49 3.42
N ALA A 11 8.08 21.18 4.12
CA ALA A 11 6.76 21.05 3.49
C ALA A 11 6.30 22.36 2.84
N HIS A 12 6.51 23.50 3.51
CA HIS A 12 6.16 24.81 2.98
C HIS A 12 6.95 25.18 1.71
N GLN A 13 8.20 24.72 1.58
CA GLN A 13 9.04 24.96 0.40
C GLN A 13 8.82 23.95 -0.73
N ALA A 14 8.09 22.86 -0.51
CA ALA A 14 7.83 21.82 -1.50
C ALA A 14 7.06 22.38 -2.71
N ARG A 15 7.56 22.11 -3.92
CA ARG A 15 6.96 22.55 -5.19
C ARG A 15 7.08 21.40 -6.20
N TYR A 16 6.10 21.25 -7.08
CA TYR A 16 6.14 20.27 -8.17
C TYR A 16 7.43 20.39 -9.01
N ALA A 17 7.87 21.62 -9.30
CA ALA A 17 9.10 21.90 -10.04
C ALA A 17 10.41 21.46 -9.34
N ARG A 18 10.36 21.05 -8.06
CA ARG A 18 11.51 20.47 -7.33
C ARG A 18 11.53 18.94 -7.36
N ILE A 19 10.48 18.31 -7.90
CA ILE A 19 10.38 16.86 -8.07
C ILE A 19 11.05 16.51 -9.40
N SER A 20 11.96 15.53 -9.39
CA SER A 20 12.56 15.04 -10.62
C SER A 20 11.52 14.41 -11.54
N GLU A 21 11.79 14.40 -12.84
CA GLU A 21 10.90 13.73 -13.82
C GLU A 21 10.68 12.24 -13.48
N PRO A 22 11.70 11.43 -13.10
CA PRO A 22 11.49 10.07 -12.62
C PRO A 22 10.57 9.97 -11.39
N ALA A 23 10.73 10.83 -10.39
CA ALA A 23 9.87 10.79 -9.21
C ALA A 23 8.44 11.24 -9.52
N ALA A 24 8.25 12.28 -10.32
CA ALA A 24 6.93 12.71 -10.77
C ALA A 24 6.21 11.59 -11.54
N ALA A 25 6.91 10.89 -12.43
CA ALA A 25 6.37 9.72 -13.13
C ALA A 25 5.96 8.60 -12.16
N GLN A 26 6.81 8.26 -11.19
CA GLN A 26 6.47 7.22 -10.19
C GLN A 26 5.34 7.64 -9.25
N LEU A 27 5.23 8.91 -8.86
CA LEU A 27 4.11 9.43 -8.06
C LEU A 27 2.77 9.25 -8.79
N LYS A 28 2.73 9.61 -10.09
CA LYS A 28 1.54 9.40 -10.93
C LYS A 28 1.18 7.92 -11.05
N ILE A 29 2.18 7.05 -11.16
CA ILE A 29 1.98 5.59 -11.14
C ILE A 29 1.38 5.12 -9.80
N ARG A 30 1.89 5.60 -8.65
CA ARG A 30 1.32 5.26 -7.33
C ARG A 30 -0.12 5.75 -7.18
N ILE A 31 -0.41 6.96 -7.65
CA ILE A 31 -1.78 7.49 -7.67
C ILE A 31 -2.70 6.57 -8.48
N LEU A 32 -2.32 6.21 -9.71
CA LEU A 32 -3.14 5.33 -10.56
C LEU A 32 -3.33 3.94 -9.95
N ASP A 33 -2.23 3.36 -9.45
CA ASP A 33 -2.21 2.04 -8.81
C ASP A 33 -3.16 2.00 -7.60
N THR A 34 -3.05 2.99 -6.71
CA THR A 34 -3.89 3.10 -5.51
C THR A 34 -5.35 3.31 -5.86
N LEU A 35 -5.67 4.12 -6.87
CA LEU A 35 -7.04 4.26 -7.36
C LEU A 35 -7.59 2.93 -7.88
N GLY A 36 -6.79 2.17 -8.63
CA GLY A 36 -7.16 0.82 -9.09
C GLY A 36 -7.46 -0.11 -7.91
N VAL A 37 -6.58 -0.15 -6.91
CA VAL A 37 -6.76 -0.95 -5.69
C VAL A 37 -8.03 -0.54 -4.92
N MET A 38 -8.28 0.76 -4.77
CA MET A 38 -9.48 1.28 -4.11
C MET A 38 -10.77 0.86 -4.85
N ILE A 39 -10.79 0.96 -6.18
CA ILE A 39 -11.94 0.56 -7.00
C ILE A 39 -12.14 -0.96 -6.94
N GLY A 40 -11.07 -1.75 -7.10
CA GLY A 40 -11.12 -3.21 -7.02
C GLY A 40 -11.59 -3.71 -5.64
N GLY A 41 -11.25 -3.00 -4.57
CA GLY A 41 -11.66 -3.31 -3.20
C GLY A 41 -13.16 -3.15 -2.92
N LEU A 42 -13.89 -2.42 -3.76
CA LEU A 42 -15.35 -2.24 -3.61
C LEU A 42 -16.09 -3.60 -3.66
N GLY A 43 -15.61 -4.55 -4.46
CA GLY A 43 -16.19 -5.89 -4.56
C GLY A 43 -16.00 -6.75 -3.32
N ALA A 44 -14.84 -6.66 -2.67
CA ALA A 44 -14.50 -7.47 -1.50
C ALA A 44 -15.44 -7.20 -0.31
N ARG A 45 -15.81 -5.93 -0.06
CA ARG A 45 -16.71 -5.56 1.05
C ARG A 45 -18.18 -5.89 0.82
N THR A 46 -18.65 -5.89 -0.44
CA THR A 46 -20.03 -6.30 -0.73
C THR A 46 -20.31 -7.77 -0.39
N ARG A 47 -19.26 -8.58 -0.19
CA ARG A 47 -19.35 -10.00 0.14
C ARG A 47 -19.26 -10.34 1.63
N THR A 48 -18.82 -9.41 2.50
CA THR A 48 -18.44 -9.76 3.88
C THR A 48 -19.15 -9.03 5.02
N GLU A 49 -19.91 -7.94 4.84
CA GLU A 49 -20.48 -7.20 5.99
C GLU A 49 -21.94 -6.74 5.85
N ALA A 50 -22.76 -7.06 6.86
CA ALA A 50 -23.93 -6.27 7.27
C ALA A 50 -23.45 -5.09 8.15
N PRO A 51 -24.11 -3.92 8.12
CA PRO A 51 -23.61 -2.72 8.81
C PRO A 51 -23.57 -2.90 10.34
N PRO A 52 -22.55 -2.35 11.05
CA PRO A 52 -22.44 -2.50 12.49
C PRO A 52 -23.47 -1.65 13.24
N THR A 53 -24.22 -2.27 14.15
CA THR A 53 -25.04 -1.61 15.17
C THR A 53 -24.33 -1.59 16.52
N THR A 54 -24.40 -0.49 17.28
CA THR A 54 -23.93 -0.45 18.67
C THR A 54 -25.00 0.04 19.66
N ALA A 55 -24.84 -0.41 20.90
CA ALA A 55 -25.86 -0.50 21.94
C ALA A 55 -26.00 0.72 22.88
N SER A 56 -25.58 1.93 22.49
CA SER A 56 -25.42 3.06 23.46
C SER A 56 -26.15 4.37 23.17
N GLY A 57 -27.00 4.45 22.13
CA GLY A 57 -28.04 5.49 22.03
C GLY A 57 -27.61 6.96 22.11
N ARG A 58 -26.39 7.33 21.68
CA ARG A 58 -26.01 8.74 21.43
C ARG A 58 -26.07 9.07 19.94
N ASP A 59 -26.46 10.32 19.66
CA ASP A 59 -27.02 10.74 18.38
C ASP A 59 -25.99 10.79 17.23
N MET A 60 -26.03 9.74 16.42
CA MET A 60 -25.30 9.52 15.17
C MET A 60 -25.57 10.62 14.12
N ALA A 61 -26.65 11.39 14.26
CA ALA A 61 -27.12 12.31 13.22
C ALA A 61 -26.16 13.48 12.97
N ALA A 62 -25.46 14.01 13.97
CA ALA A 62 -24.56 15.17 13.78
C ALA A 62 -23.20 14.78 13.17
N GLU A 63 -22.65 13.62 13.53
CA GLU A 63 -21.36 13.13 13.02
C GLU A 63 -21.52 12.47 11.63
N VAL A 64 -22.69 11.91 11.33
CA VAL A 64 -23.06 11.44 9.98
C VAL A 64 -23.52 12.59 9.08
N ALA A 65 -24.17 13.65 9.60
CA ALA A 65 -24.54 14.84 8.81
C ALA A 65 -23.30 15.61 8.32
N ALA A 66 -22.24 15.74 9.14
CA ALA A 66 -20.96 16.31 8.69
C ALA A 66 -20.27 15.43 7.62
N ARG A 67 -20.47 14.11 7.67
CA ARG A 67 -20.02 13.14 6.66
C ARG A 67 -20.88 13.09 5.39
N ALA A 68 -22.05 13.75 5.37
CA ALA A 68 -23.02 13.69 4.27
C ALA A 68 -23.22 15.01 3.48
N ALA A 69 -22.65 16.14 3.91
CA ALA A 69 -23.09 17.46 3.44
C ALA A 69 -22.42 18.06 2.17
N SER A 70 -21.52 17.37 1.45
CA SER A 70 -20.95 17.92 0.20
C SER A 70 -20.67 16.86 -0.88
N ALA A 71 -21.73 16.21 -1.37
CA ALA A 71 -21.88 15.63 -2.72
C ALA A 71 -20.74 14.77 -3.37
N ALA A 72 -19.76 14.25 -2.62
CA ALA A 72 -18.62 13.50 -3.18
C ALA A 72 -18.19 12.25 -2.38
N THR A 73 -19.06 11.63 -1.57
CA THR A 73 -18.61 10.56 -0.66
C THR A 73 -19.51 9.34 -0.54
N PRO A 74 -19.36 8.41 -1.47
CA PRO A 74 -19.19 6.97 -1.21
C PRO A 74 -17.72 6.55 -1.08
N PHE A 75 -16.80 7.42 -1.51
CA PHE A 75 -15.42 7.12 -1.88
C PHE A 75 -14.44 7.07 -0.68
N TYR A 76 -14.69 7.81 0.42
CA TYR A 76 -13.70 7.97 1.51
C TYR A 76 -13.85 7.07 2.75
N ALA A 77 -14.92 6.29 2.92
CA ALA A 77 -15.11 5.47 4.12
C ALA A 77 -15.07 3.94 3.87
N ALA A 78 -15.02 3.50 2.62
CA ALA A 78 -15.13 2.08 2.29
C ALA A 78 -13.79 1.34 2.10
N ALA A 79 -12.62 1.98 2.01
CA ALA A 79 -11.41 1.24 1.67
C ALA A 79 -10.16 2.09 1.94
N ALA A 80 -9.54 1.93 3.11
CA ALA A 80 -8.09 2.12 3.14
C ALA A 80 -7.52 1.22 2.02
N SER A 81 -6.52 1.70 1.29
CA SER A 81 -5.71 0.94 0.30
C SER A 81 -5.31 -0.46 0.76
N ASP A 82 -5.32 -0.69 2.06
CA ASP A 82 -5.09 -1.96 2.74
C ASP A 82 -6.22 -3.01 2.61
N SER A 83 -7.40 -2.65 2.09
CA SER A 83 -8.53 -3.61 1.97
C SER A 83 -8.21 -4.83 1.10
N LEU A 84 -7.23 -4.70 0.21
CA LEU A 84 -6.73 -5.73 -0.68
C LEU A 84 -5.27 -6.11 -0.40
N ASP A 85 -4.58 -5.41 0.50
CA ASP A 85 -3.12 -5.55 0.70
C ASP A 85 -2.35 -5.61 -0.65
N PHE A 86 -2.71 -4.73 -1.59
CA PHE A 86 -2.20 -4.73 -2.97
C PHE A 86 -1.53 -3.41 -3.36
N ALA A 87 -1.15 -2.65 -2.33
CA ALA A 87 -0.55 -1.33 -2.41
C ALA A 87 0.99 -1.40 -2.52
N ASP A 88 1.63 -0.23 -2.56
CA ASP A 88 3.08 -0.12 -2.50
C ASP A 88 3.64 -0.40 -1.10
N VAL A 89 4.95 -0.53 -1.00
CA VAL A 89 5.64 -0.78 0.27
C VAL A 89 7.00 -0.11 0.29
N PHE A 90 7.36 0.42 1.44
CA PHE A 90 8.70 0.87 1.77
C PHE A 90 9.25 0.03 2.92
N VAL A 91 10.49 -0.42 2.79
CA VAL A 91 11.13 -1.30 3.76
C VAL A 91 12.38 -0.62 4.27
N ALA A 92 12.40 -0.37 5.58
CA ALA A 92 13.51 0.26 6.26
C ALA A 92 13.83 -0.44 7.58
N ALA A 93 14.99 -0.10 8.15
CA ALA A 93 15.45 -0.64 9.43
C ALA A 93 14.47 -0.36 10.59
N GLY A 94 13.74 0.77 10.53
CA GLY A 94 12.75 1.16 11.54
C GLY A 94 11.37 0.54 11.34
N GLY A 95 11.14 -0.20 10.25
CA GLY A 95 9.87 -0.88 9.97
C GLY A 95 9.50 -0.85 8.48
N THR A 96 8.46 -1.63 8.15
CA THR A 96 7.81 -1.61 6.84
C THR A 96 6.61 -0.68 6.88
N CYS A 97 6.40 0.13 5.85
CA CYS A 97 5.24 1.02 5.75
C CYS A 97 4.68 1.08 4.32
N HIS A 98 3.48 1.66 4.18
CA HIS A 98 2.72 1.77 2.93
C HIS A 98 2.42 3.25 2.64
N PRO A 99 3.35 3.99 1.99
CA PRO A 99 3.16 5.42 1.75
C PRO A 99 1.93 5.78 0.91
N SER A 100 1.51 4.88 0.03
CA SER A 100 0.29 5.07 -0.77
C SER A 100 -1.00 5.17 0.05
N ASP A 101 -1.01 4.76 1.31
CA ASP A 101 -2.17 4.89 2.20
C ASP A 101 -2.63 6.34 2.40
N ALA A 102 -1.73 7.30 2.21
CA ALA A 102 -2.05 8.72 2.29
C ALA A 102 -2.81 9.24 1.05
N ILE A 103 -2.73 8.56 -0.11
CA ILE A 103 -3.24 9.10 -1.40
C ILE A 103 -4.75 9.34 -1.35
N GLY A 104 -5.52 8.42 -0.77
CA GLY A 104 -6.97 8.59 -0.61
C GLY A 104 -7.30 9.83 0.23
N PRO A 105 -6.93 9.87 1.52
CA PRO A 105 -7.15 11.06 2.36
C PRO A 105 -6.66 12.37 1.74
N LEU A 106 -5.50 12.37 1.07
CA LEU A 106 -4.99 13.56 0.39
C LEU A 106 -5.82 13.96 -0.82
N LEU A 107 -6.34 13.01 -1.59
CA LEU A 107 -7.25 13.31 -2.70
C LEU A 107 -8.54 13.97 -2.16
N HIS A 108 -9.00 13.57 -0.97
CA HIS A 108 -10.18 14.17 -0.33
C HIS A 108 -9.91 15.63 0.02
N ALA A 109 -8.80 15.86 0.72
CA ALA A 109 -8.39 17.19 1.14
C ALA A 109 -8.16 18.09 -0.06
N ALA A 110 -7.53 17.58 -1.12
CA ALA A 110 -7.24 18.31 -2.35
C ALA A 110 -8.52 18.70 -3.11
N ASP A 111 -9.51 17.81 -3.20
CA ASP A 111 -10.82 18.09 -3.79
C ASP A 111 -11.59 19.16 -3.01
N ALA A 112 -11.64 19.02 -1.68
CA ALA A 112 -12.27 20.00 -0.79
C ALA A 112 -11.61 21.39 -0.86
N CYS A 113 -10.32 21.43 -1.21
CA CYS A 113 -9.52 22.64 -1.35
C CYS A 113 -9.51 23.22 -2.78
N ASP A 114 -10.14 22.57 -3.77
CA ASP A 114 -10.13 22.92 -5.21
C ASP A 114 -8.73 23.23 -5.78
N VAL A 115 -7.72 22.43 -5.39
CA VAL A 115 -6.33 22.66 -5.82
C VAL A 115 -6.03 22.14 -7.22
N ARG A 116 -4.91 22.59 -7.79
CA ARG A 116 -4.33 22.03 -9.03
C ARG A 116 -3.69 20.66 -8.76
N GLY A 117 -3.59 19.82 -9.78
CA GLY A 117 -2.95 18.51 -9.65
C GLY A 117 -1.47 18.60 -9.28
N GLU A 118 -0.75 19.66 -9.65
CA GLU A 118 0.63 19.91 -9.21
C GLU A 118 0.75 19.96 -7.68
N ASP A 119 -0.18 20.64 -7.00
CA ASP A 119 -0.21 20.74 -5.55
C ASP A 119 -0.56 19.40 -4.90
N PHE A 120 -1.47 18.64 -5.52
CA PHE A 120 -1.80 17.29 -5.06
C PHE A 120 -0.63 16.31 -5.20
N VAL A 121 0.05 16.26 -6.36
CA VAL A 121 1.25 15.42 -6.55
C VAL A 121 2.36 15.85 -5.58
N THR A 122 2.53 17.15 -5.35
CA THR A 122 3.49 17.66 -4.35
C THR A 122 3.14 17.19 -2.94
N ALA A 123 1.86 17.22 -2.55
CA ALA A 123 1.41 16.74 -1.24
C ALA A 123 1.66 15.23 -1.07
N VAL A 124 1.40 14.43 -2.12
CA VAL A 124 1.75 13.00 -2.12
C VAL A 124 3.26 12.82 -1.95
N ALA A 125 4.09 13.58 -2.68
CA ALA A 125 5.56 13.51 -2.57
C ALA A 125 6.05 13.86 -1.16
N VAL A 126 5.51 14.91 -0.54
CA VAL A 126 5.80 15.27 0.86
C VAL A 126 5.42 14.15 1.80
N SER A 127 4.23 13.56 1.65
CA SER A 127 3.80 12.44 2.49
C SER A 127 4.74 11.24 2.37
N TYR A 128 5.15 10.90 1.15
CA TYR A 128 6.12 9.83 0.91
C TYR A 128 7.45 10.13 1.59
N GLN A 129 8.02 11.32 1.38
CA GLN A 129 9.29 11.71 2.01
C GLN A 129 9.20 11.63 3.54
N VAL A 130 8.17 12.21 4.13
CA VAL A 130 8.05 12.24 5.60
C VAL A 130 7.93 10.82 6.16
N GLN A 131 7.08 9.98 5.58
CA GLN A 131 6.86 8.64 6.10
C GLN A 131 8.08 7.74 5.94
N THR A 132 8.78 7.78 4.80
CA THR A 132 9.97 6.97 4.59
C THR A 132 11.09 7.36 5.56
N ARG A 133 11.36 8.67 5.70
CA ARG A 133 12.42 9.17 6.59
C ARG A 133 12.15 8.85 8.05
N LEU A 134 10.91 8.97 8.50
CA LEU A 134 10.52 8.54 9.85
C LEU A 134 10.65 7.02 10.02
N SER A 135 10.31 6.23 8.99
CA SER A 135 10.42 4.76 9.03
C SER A 135 11.86 4.26 9.00
N GLU A 136 12.84 5.09 8.65
CA GLU A 136 14.27 4.76 8.72
C GLU A 136 14.85 4.94 10.12
N MET A 137 14.16 5.65 11.01
CA MET A 137 14.65 5.86 12.36
C MET A 137 14.70 4.54 13.13
N PRO A 138 15.82 4.20 13.80
CA PRO A 138 15.94 2.94 14.53
C PRO A 138 14.83 2.75 15.57
N GLN A 139 14.24 1.57 15.59
CA GLN A 139 13.34 1.15 16.68
C GLN A 139 14.16 1.09 17.99
N GLY A 140 13.90 2.02 18.92
CA GLY A 140 14.56 2.07 20.23
C GLY A 140 15.33 3.37 20.54
N ALA A 141 15.54 4.26 19.58
CA ALA A 141 16.23 5.55 19.81
C ALA A 141 15.30 6.66 20.38
N MET A 142 14.01 6.35 20.45
CA MET A 142 12.89 7.03 21.12
C MET A 142 11.87 5.91 21.34
N ALA A 143 10.69 6.19 21.87
CA ALA A 143 9.53 5.46 21.35
C ALA A 143 9.60 5.53 19.82
N GLY A 144 10.01 4.46 19.13
CA GLY A 144 10.10 4.44 17.68
C GLY A 144 8.75 4.90 17.15
N VAL A 145 8.76 5.78 16.14
CA VAL A 145 7.52 6.14 15.47
C VAL A 145 7.10 4.89 14.70
N ASP A 146 6.25 4.07 15.33
CA ASP A 146 5.59 2.94 14.66
C ASP A 146 5.11 3.40 13.27
N PRO A 147 5.32 2.62 12.19
CA PRO A 147 4.86 2.92 10.83
C PRO A 147 3.50 3.62 10.73
N LYS A 148 2.53 3.28 11.59
CA LYS A 148 1.22 3.95 11.66
C LYS A 148 1.31 5.43 12.06
N ARG A 149 2.10 5.74 13.08
CA ARG A 149 2.35 7.11 13.55
C ARG A 149 3.15 7.91 12.51
N ALA A 150 4.07 7.25 11.80
CA ALA A 150 4.84 7.88 10.72
C ALA A 150 3.90 8.27 9.57
N GLY A 151 2.98 7.38 9.20
CA GLY A 151 1.95 7.66 8.19
C GLY A 151 0.99 8.78 8.61
N ALA A 152 0.55 8.79 9.87
CA ALA A 152 -0.31 9.86 10.38
C ALA A 152 0.38 11.24 10.32
N CYS A 153 1.65 11.32 10.75
CA CYS A 153 2.45 12.54 10.66
C CYS A 153 2.60 13.01 9.21
N ALA A 154 2.99 12.10 8.32
CA ALA A 154 3.16 12.38 6.89
C ALA A 154 1.89 12.92 6.24
N ARG A 155 0.75 12.28 6.49
CA ARG A 155 -0.56 12.72 5.98
C ARG A 155 -0.90 14.12 6.48
N THR A 156 -0.82 14.36 7.79
CA THR A 156 -1.19 15.68 8.36
C THR A 156 -0.29 16.79 7.81
N THR A 157 1.01 16.52 7.66
CA THR A 157 1.95 17.47 7.02
C THR A 157 1.58 17.76 5.56
N ALA A 158 1.13 16.76 4.80
CA ALA A 158 0.72 16.96 3.43
C ALA A 158 -0.65 17.67 3.30
N GLU A 159 -1.62 17.36 4.17
CA GLU A 159 -2.89 18.10 4.25
C GLU A 159 -2.69 19.57 4.65
N ALA A 160 -1.70 19.84 5.51
CA ALA A 160 -1.24 21.19 5.84
C ALA A 160 -0.94 22.01 4.58
N LEU A 161 -0.13 21.42 3.72
CA LEU A 161 0.37 22.04 2.50
C LEU A 161 -0.81 22.40 1.60
N LEU A 162 -1.74 21.46 1.40
CA LEU A 162 -2.93 21.66 0.58
C LEU A 162 -3.77 22.85 1.09
N ARG A 163 -4.07 22.90 2.39
CA ARG A 163 -4.82 24.01 3.01
C ARG A 163 -4.13 25.36 2.82
N ALA A 164 -2.79 25.39 2.92
CA ALA A 164 -1.99 26.60 2.73
C ALA A 164 -1.99 27.10 1.27
N ARG A 165 -2.16 26.22 0.27
CA ARG A 165 -2.25 26.63 -1.14
C ARG A 165 -3.55 27.35 -1.47
N THR A 166 -4.65 26.87 -0.89
CA THR A 166 -5.98 27.47 -1.09
C THR A 166 -6.07 28.88 -0.54
N THR A 167 -5.56 29.10 0.68
CA THR A 167 -5.66 30.42 1.34
C THR A 167 -4.84 31.51 0.65
N CYS A 168 -3.84 31.15 -0.17
CA CYS A 168 -2.91 32.11 -0.75
C CYS A 168 -2.92 32.18 -2.28
N GLY A 169 -3.94 31.60 -2.90
CA GLY A 169 -4.23 31.77 -4.33
C GLY A 169 -3.07 31.39 -5.25
N GLY A 170 -2.16 30.51 -4.80
CA GLY A 170 -1.00 30.07 -5.58
C GLY A 170 0.11 31.11 -5.80
N ASN A 171 0.07 32.30 -5.17
CA ASN A 171 1.11 33.31 -5.35
C ASN A 171 2.24 33.13 -4.30
N PRO A 172 3.46 32.73 -4.71
CA PRO A 172 4.58 32.47 -3.80
C PRO A 172 5.16 33.73 -3.14
N ALA A 173 4.80 34.93 -3.63
CA ALA A 173 5.33 36.20 -3.14
C ALA A 173 4.49 36.81 -2.00
N ILE A 174 3.34 36.22 -1.65
CA ILE A 174 2.56 36.68 -0.51
C ILE A 174 2.97 35.83 0.69
N GLU A 175 4.02 36.26 1.39
CA GLU A 175 4.23 35.91 2.80
C GLU A 175 3.05 36.48 3.61
N SER A 176 1.89 35.82 3.50
CA SER A 176 0.76 36.17 4.33
C SER A 176 0.94 35.47 5.68
N PRO A 177 0.76 36.18 6.81
CA PRO A 177 0.62 35.58 8.14
C PRO A 177 -0.41 34.42 8.18
N ALA A 178 -1.33 34.35 7.21
CA ALA A 178 -2.25 33.23 7.03
C ALA A 178 -1.58 31.93 6.52
N VAL A 179 -0.53 31.98 5.69
CA VAL A 179 0.27 30.80 5.29
C VAL A 179 1.06 30.27 6.47
N ALA A 180 1.76 31.17 7.16
CA ALA A 180 2.51 30.84 8.35
C ALA A 180 1.58 30.31 9.46
N GLY A 181 0.37 30.86 9.57
CA GLY A 181 -0.69 30.41 10.47
C GLY A 181 -1.28 29.04 10.10
N ALA A 182 -1.56 28.75 8.83
CA ALA A 182 -2.04 27.45 8.39
C ALA A 182 -0.97 26.36 8.50
N ALA A 183 0.28 26.68 8.16
CA ALA A 183 1.43 25.81 8.37
C ALA A 183 1.70 25.58 9.87
N ALA A 184 1.54 26.61 10.72
CA ALA A 184 1.65 26.49 12.17
C ALA A 184 0.48 25.70 12.79
N ALA A 185 -0.76 25.86 12.31
CA ALA A 185 -1.91 25.11 12.78
C ALA A 185 -1.83 23.63 12.38
N ALA A 186 -1.38 23.34 11.16
CA ALA A 186 -1.16 21.96 10.74
C ALA A 186 0.09 21.33 11.36
N ARG A 187 1.11 22.13 11.68
CA ARG A 187 2.21 21.76 12.59
C ARG A 187 1.64 21.36 13.95
N ASP A 188 0.74 22.16 14.53
CA ASP A 188 0.13 21.89 15.84
C ASP A 188 -0.81 20.68 15.80
N GLU A 189 -1.54 20.44 14.70
CA GLU A 189 -2.33 19.22 14.45
C GLU A 189 -1.44 17.97 14.26
N ALA A 190 -0.34 18.08 13.51
CA ALA A 190 0.63 17.00 13.37
C ALA A 190 1.26 16.65 14.72
N TYR A 191 1.60 17.66 15.54
CA TYR A 191 2.07 17.47 16.91
C TYR A 191 1.02 16.84 17.83
N ALA A 192 -0.25 17.26 17.73
CA ALA A 192 -1.34 16.67 18.51
C ALA A 192 -1.56 15.20 18.14
N ALA A 193 -1.51 14.86 16.85
CA ALA A 193 -1.61 13.48 16.38
C ALA A 193 -0.44 12.60 16.87
N ILE A 194 0.77 13.17 16.98
CA ILE A 194 1.94 12.49 17.56
C ILE A 194 1.78 12.29 19.08
N GLY A 195 1.07 13.19 19.77
CA GLY A 195 0.97 13.21 21.24
C GLY A 195 -0.30 12.62 21.89
N GLN A 196 -1.40 12.39 21.16
CA GLN A 196 -2.73 12.10 21.73
C GLN A 196 -3.12 10.61 21.85
N GLU A 197 -2.38 9.65 21.31
CA GLU A 197 -2.72 8.23 21.51
C GLU A 197 -2.14 7.68 22.82
N HIS A 198 -3.01 7.63 23.82
CA HIS A 198 -2.79 6.94 25.10
C HIS A 198 -2.22 5.52 24.90
N PRO A 199 -1.30 5.05 25.77
CA PRO A 199 -0.82 3.67 25.76
C PRO A 199 -1.95 2.76 26.25
N GLY A 200 -2.78 2.25 25.34
CA GLY A 200 -3.90 1.39 25.73
C GLY A 200 -4.79 0.84 24.61
N ALA A 201 -4.61 1.23 23.35
CA ALA A 201 -5.46 0.76 22.24
C ALA A 201 -4.68 0.10 21.08
N GLY A 202 -3.45 -0.37 21.33
CA GLY A 202 -2.58 -0.96 20.32
C GLY A 202 -2.11 -2.35 20.71
N THR A 203 -2.98 -3.35 20.49
CA THR A 203 -2.64 -4.75 20.14
C THR A 203 -3.95 -5.52 20.06
N GLN A 204 -4.51 -5.65 18.85
CA GLN A 204 -5.21 -6.88 18.50
C GLN A 204 -4.29 -7.65 17.56
N ASP A 205 -3.18 -8.12 18.15
CA ASP A 205 -2.61 -9.39 17.71
C ASP A 205 -3.68 -10.46 17.92
N HIS A 206 -3.88 -11.29 16.91
CA HIS A 206 -4.72 -12.47 16.99
C HIS A 206 -4.10 -13.54 17.91
N VAL A 207 -4.01 -13.30 19.23
CA VAL A 207 -3.79 -14.35 20.24
C VAL A 207 -4.48 -13.98 21.58
N LYS A 208 -5.59 -14.68 21.87
CA LYS A 208 -6.21 -15.06 23.17
C LYS A 208 -6.46 -14.00 24.29
N ARG A 209 -7.75 -13.92 24.68
CA ARG A 209 -8.27 -13.43 25.97
C ARG A 209 -7.82 -14.36 27.12
N ASP A 210 -7.30 -13.80 28.21
CA ASP A 210 -7.73 -14.06 29.60
C ASP A 210 -6.97 -13.21 30.64
N ALA A 211 -7.70 -12.77 31.67
CA ALA A 211 -7.28 -12.29 33.01
C ALA A 211 -7.12 -10.76 33.30
N PRO A 212 -7.42 -10.30 34.54
CA PRO A 212 -8.16 -9.05 34.78
C PRO A 212 -7.42 -7.91 35.52
N ASN A 213 -7.79 -6.69 35.12
CA ASN A 213 -8.04 -5.45 35.88
C ASN A 213 -7.21 -5.08 37.14
N ARG A 214 -6.43 -3.99 37.05
CA ARG A 214 -6.07 -3.10 38.18
C ARG A 214 -6.08 -1.62 37.75
N ALA A 215 -6.58 -0.78 38.66
CA ALA A 215 -6.92 0.65 38.48
C ALA A 215 -5.68 1.58 38.37
N PRO A 216 -5.84 2.83 37.87
CA PRO A 216 -4.74 3.69 37.45
C PRO A 216 -4.20 4.58 38.60
N GLU A 217 -2.89 4.56 38.82
CA GLU A 217 -2.17 5.59 39.58
C GLU A 217 -1.73 6.75 38.68
N THR A 218 -1.76 7.94 39.28
CA THR A 218 -1.60 9.27 38.71
C THR A 218 -0.42 9.45 37.76
N ALA A 219 -0.69 9.74 36.48
CA ALA A 219 0.32 9.98 35.45
C ALA A 219 1.00 11.35 35.62
N SER A 220 2.26 11.32 36.08
CA SER A 220 3.20 12.43 35.90
C SER A 220 3.66 12.48 34.44
N ARG A 221 3.68 13.69 33.85
CA ARG A 221 4.13 13.95 32.46
C ARG A 221 5.57 13.44 32.26
N PRO A 222 5.87 12.58 31.27
CA PRO A 222 7.25 12.22 31.00
C PRO A 222 7.93 13.32 30.17
N ARG A 223 8.81 14.10 30.83
CA ARG A 223 9.97 14.72 30.17
C ARG A 223 11.10 13.69 30.19
N VAL A 224 11.52 13.17 29.03
CA VAL A 224 12.88 12.63 28.87
C VAL A 224 13.35 12.85 27.44
N ALA A 225 14.33 13.75 27.29
CA ALA A 225 15.24 13.78 26.17
C ALA A 225 16.34 12.73 26.41
N SER A 226 16.61 11.85 25.45
CA SER A 226 17.86 11.10 25.40
C SER A 226 18.72 11.63 24.26
N ALA A 227 19.92 12.08 24.59
CA ALA A 227 20.95 12.46 23.64
C ALA A 227 21.41 11.20 22.87
N GLY A 228 21.50 11.28 21.53
CA GLY A 228 22.23 10.30 20.72
C GLY A 228 21.51 9.71 19.50
N ALA A 229 20.19 9.89 19.32
CA ALA A 229 19.52 9.49 18.09
C ALA A 229 19.78 10.54 16.98
N PRO A 230 20.26 10.17 15.77
CA PRO A 230 20.44 11.14 14.69
C PRO A 230 19.09 11.81 14.39
N ALA A 231 19.07 13.14 14.40
CA ALA A 231 17.93 13.93 13.97
C ALA A 231 17.86 13.90 12.43
N ILE A 232 16.64 13.90 11.88
CA ILE A 232 16.44 14.12 10.45
C ILE A 232 16.68 15.62 10.22
N ASP A 233 17.60 15.95 9.32
CA ASP A 233 17.87 17.31 8.88
C ASP A 233 16.98 17.63 7.67
N TRP A 234 15.78 18.17 7.94
CA TRP A 234 14.78 18.40 6.89
C TRP A 234 15.21 19.46 5.88
N SER A 235 16.22 20.28 6.20
CA SER A 235 16.77 21.27 5.28
C SER A 235 17.52 20.63 4.10
N LYS A 236 17.93 19.37 4.23
CA LYS A 236 18.64 18.59 3.20
C LYS A 236 17.76 17.56 2.49
N GLU A 237 16.50 17.44 2.89
CA GLU A 237 15.58 16.46 2.30
C GLU A 237 15.07 16.92 0.92
N ASP A 238 14.77 15.94 0.08
CA ASP A 238 14.20 16.12 -1.26
C ASP A 238 12.75 15.64 -1.33
N LEU A 239 12.21 15.39 -2.54
CA LEU A 239 10.87 14.86 -2.76
C LEU A 239 10.91 13.53 -3.54
N GLU A 240 12.01 12.80 -3.42
CA GLU A 240 12.35 11.67 -4.30
C GLU A 240 12.05 10.30 -3.69
N SER A 241 11.61 10.23 -2.42
CA SER A 241 11.43 8.97 -1.70
C SER A 241 10.50 7.95 -2.36
N VAL A 242 9.60 8.37 -3.26
CA VAL A 242 8.80 7.45 -4.08
C VAL A 242 9.67 6.44 -4.85
N LEU A 243 10.87 6.83 -5.30
CA LEU A 243 11.82 5.99 -6.04
C LEU A 243 12.40 4.86 -5.19
N ARG A 244 12.22 4.94 -3.87
CA ARG A 244 12.69 3.97 -2.89
C ARG A 244 11.60 2.97 -2.48
N THR A 245 10.38 3.14 -3.01
CA THR A 245 9.24 2.26 -2.74
C THR A 245 9.13 1.15 -3.78
N MET A 246 8.55 0.02 -3.39
CA MET A 246 8.26 -1.11 -4.26
C MET A 246 6.75 -1.25 -4.46
N THR A 247 6.30 -1.64 -5.64
CA THR A 247 4.88 -1.89 -5.94
C THR A 247 4.62 -3.37 -6.12
N ARG A 248 3.53 -3.85 -5.52
CA ARG A 248 3.01 -5.19 -5.75
C ARG A 248 2.29 -5.22 -7.10
N ILE A 249 2.76 -6.07 -8.01
CA ILE A 249 2.11 -6.27 -9.33
C ILE A 249 1.17 -7.47 -9.27
N HIS A 250 1.54 -8.48 -8.50
CA HIS A 250 0.73 -9.66 -8.23
C HIS A 250 0.04 -9.52 -6.87
N TYR A 251 -1.17 -10.06 -6.74
CA TYR A 251 -1.97 -10.02 -5.51
C TYR A 251 -1.38 -10.94 -4.44
N ALA A 252 -0.23 -10.56 -3.88
CA ALA A 252 0.52 -11.33 -2.90
C ALA A 252 1.50 -10.42 -2.16
N ASP A 253 1.96 -10.89 -0.99
CA ASP A 253 3.02 -10.24 -0.22
C ASP A 253 4.22 -9.87 -1.09
N ILE A 254 4.86 -8.74 -0.79
CA ILE A 254 5.98 -8.20 -1.58
C ILE A 254 7.14 -9.21 -1.70
N TRP A 255 7.35 -10.06 -0.71
CA TRP A 255 8.40 -11.07 -0.71
C TRP A 255 8.11 -12.27 -1.62
N ALA A 256 6.86 -12.45 -2.04
CA ALA A 256 6.47 -13.48 -3.00
C ALA A 256 6.71 -13.06 -4.47
N GLN A 257 6.67 -11.77 -4.77
CA GLN A 257 6.77 -11.22 -6.13
C GLN A 257 7.90 -11.83 -6.99
N PRO A 258 9.16 -11.96 -6.51
CA PRO A 258 10.23 -12.54 -7.33
C PRO A 258 10.02 -14.02 -7.64
N ALA A 259 9.44 -14.79 -6.72
CA ALA A 259 9.11 -16.19 -6.98
C ALA A 259 7.96 -16.31 -7.98
N ILE A 260 6.99 -15.38 -7.94
CA ILE A 260 5.90 -15.31 -8.92
C ILE A 260 6.47 -15.00 -10.30
N ASP A 261 7.29 -13.95 -10.45
CA ASP A 261 7.89 -13.58 -11.74
C ASP A 261 8.74 -14.74 -12.32
N ALA A 262 9.50 -15.45 -11.49
CA ALA A 262 10.20 -16.67 -11.89
C ALA A 262 9.24 -17.78 -12.37
N SER A 263 8.19 -18.07 -11.61
CA SER A 263 7.19 -19.06 -12.01
C SER A 263 6.47 -18.70 -13.31
N LEU A 264 6.07 -17.43 -13.47
CA LEU A 264 5.41 -16.96 -14.69
C LEU A 264 6.32 -17.06 -15.91
N THR A 265 7.62 -16.77 -15.74
CA THR A 265 8.65 -16.94 -16.78
C THR A 265 8.77 -18.40 -17.20
N LEU A 266 8.72 -19.35 -16.26
CA LEU A 266 8.75 -20.78 -16.58
C LEU A 266 7.45 -21.27 -17.24
N ALA A 267 6.31 -20.69 -16.87
CA ALA A 267 5.01 -21.07 -17.40
C ALA A 267 4.68 -20.41 -18.75
N THR A 268 5.50 -19.45 -19.21
CA THR A 268 5.25 -18.65 -20.41
C THR A 268 6.49 -18.57 -21.32
N PRO A 269 6.47 -19.19 -22.51
CA PRO A 269 5.38 -20.01 -23.08
C PRO A 269 5.20 -21.33 -22.31
N PRO A 270 4.06 -22.03 -22.48
CA PRO A 270 3.79 -23.27 -21.76
C PRO A 270 4.65 -24.43 -22.26
N VAL A 271 5.84 -24.53 -21.68
CA VAL A 271 6.84 -25.56 -22.04
C VAL A 271 6.62 -26.89 -21.30
N PHE A 272 5.73 -26.93 -20.30
CA PHE A 272 5.31 -28.16 -19.62
C PHE A 272 3.85 -28.08 -19.13
N ARG A 273 3.25 -29.24 -18.87
CA ARG A 273 1.94 -29.34 -18.22
C ARG A 273 2.13 -29.49 -16.72
N ALA A 274 1.36 -28.75 -15.91
CA ALA A 274 1.42 -28.86 -14.45
C ALA A 274 1.15 -30.28 -13.92
N ALA A 275 0.37 -31.08 -14.64
CA ALA A 275 0.12 -32.49 -14.32
C ALA A 275 1.39 -33.35 -14.36
N ASP A 276 2.36 -32.99 -15.20
CA ASP A 276 3.62 -33.73 -15.38
C ASP A 276 4.70 -33.30 -14.37
N VAL A 277 4.40 -32.32 -13.50
CA VAL A 277 5.35 -31.85 -12.50
C VAL A 277 5.51 -32.90 -11.40
N ARG A 278 6.75 -33.30 -11.16
CA ARG A 278 7.15 -34.18 -10.05
C ARG A 278 7.42 -33.37 -8.78
N ALA A 279 8.20 -32.29 -8.90
CA ALA A 279 8.59 -31.45 -7.78
C ALA A 279 8.84 -30.01 -8.24
N VAL A 280 8.59 -29.05 -7.34
CA VAL A 280 9.00 -27.65 -7.50
C VAL A 280 9.86 -27.27 -6.30
N ARG A 281 11.04 -26.71 -6.54
CA ARG A 281 11.97 -26.26 -5.50
C ARG A 281 12.20 -24.77 -5.65
N VAL A 282 11.93 -24.03 -4.58
CA VAL A 282 12.08 -22.59 -4.54
C VAL A 282 13.19 -22.24 -3.58
N LYS A 283 14.24 -21.58 -4.08
CA LYS A 283 15.25 -20.93 -3.23
C LYS A 283 14.92 -19.46 -3.12
N THR A 284 14.87 -18.94 -1.90
CA THR A 284 14.60 -17.52 -1.64
C THR A 284 15.52 -16.98 -0.54
N PHE A 285 15.40 -15.70 -0.19
CA PHE A 285 16.11 -15.09 0.93
C PHE A 285 15.40 -15.37 2.26
N GLN A 286 16.15 -15.27 3.37
CA GLN A 286 15.68 -15.68 4.71
C GLN A 286 14.35 -15.03 5.12
N ALA A 287 14.18 -13.72 4.89
CA ALA A 287 12.96 -13.02 5.29
C ALA A 287 11.71 -13.56 4.57
N ALA A 288 11.78 -13.83 3.27
CA ALA A 288 10.69 -14.47 2.52
C ALA A 288 10.40 -15.89 3.01
N TYR A 289 11.45 -16.66 3.33
CA TYR A 289 11.29 -18.03 3.85
C TYR A 289 10.57 -18.04 5.20
N VAL A 290 10.94 -17.14 6.12
CA VAL A 290 10.27 -17.00 7.42
C VAL A 290 8.82 -16.54 7.23
N ALA A 291 8.59 -15.51 6.43
CA ALA A 291 7.26 -14.91 6.27
C ALA A 291 6.25 -15.82 5.55
N LEU A 292 6.69 -16.53 4.50
CA LEU A 292 5.78 -17.20 3.55
C LEU A 292 6.15 -18.66 3.25
N GLY A 293 7.36 -19.09 3.60
CA GLY A 293 7.91 -20.40 3.27
C GLY A 293 7.87 -21.45 4.39
N GLY A 294 7.46 -21.07 5.60
CA GLY A 294 7.41 -21.95 6.78
C GLY A 294 8.64 -21.88 7.70
N GLY A 295 9.52 -20.90 7.51
CA GLY A 295 10.69 -20.69 8.37
C GLY A 295 10.38 -20.23 9.79
N ASP A 296 9.15 -19.82 10.06
CA ASP A 296 8.58 -19.53 11.38
C ASP A 296 8.02 -20.78 12.09
N GLY A 297 8.08 -21.96 11.45
CA GLY A 297 7.54 -23.21 11.96
C GLY A 297 6.07 -23.44 11.62
N MET A 298 5.41 -22.50 10.92
CA MET A 298 4.02 -22.66 10.51
C MET A 298 3.91 -23.49 9.23
N ASP A 299 2.96 -24.42 9.19
CA ASP A 299 2.67 -25.19 7.98
C ASP A 299 2.05 -24.28 6.91
N ARG A 300 2.77 -24.13 5.79
CA ARG A 300 2.32 -23.36 4.61
C ARG A 300 1.69 -24.23 3.53
N SER A 301 1.48 -25.53 3.79
CA SER A 301 0.85 -26.47 2.85
C SER A 301 -0.65 -26.75 3.13
N THR A 302 -1.11 -26.43 4.33
CA THR A 302 -2.54 -26.47 4.66
C THR A 302 -3.20 -25.14 4.33
N VAL A 303 -3.80 -25.07 3.13
CA VAL A 303 -4.46 -23.87 2.60
C VAL A 303 -5.92 -24.17 2.29
N ALA A 304 -6.82 -23.54 3.04
CA ALA A 304 -8.28 -23.67 2.91
C ALA A 304 -9.00 -22.31 2.83
N SER A 305 -8.31 -21.20 3.10
CA SER A 305 -8.88 -19.86 3.07
C SER A 305 -8.01 -18.86 2.29
N PRO A 306 -8.58 -17.74 1.83
CA PRO A 306 -7.81 -16.68 1.17
C PRO A 306 -6.65 -16.15 2.03
N ALA A 307 -6.85 -16.02 3.35
CA ALA A 307 -5.81 -15.56 4.27
C ALA A 307 -4.64 -16.56 4.35
N GLN A 308 -4.93 -17.88 4.41
CA GLN A 308 -3.90 -18.91 4.37
C GLN A 308 -3.18 -18.96 3.03
N ALA A 309 -3.90 -18.73 1.93
CA ALA A 309 -3.33 -18.66 0.58
C ALA A 309 -2.37 -17.47 0.43
N ALA A 310 -2.73 -16.30 0.97
CA ALA A 310 -1.90 -15.10 0.96
C ALA A 310 -0.59 -15.30 1.73
N GLY A 311 -0.63 -16.07 2.83
CA GLY A 311 0.55 -16.42 3.62
C GLY A 311 1.33 -17.65 3.11
N SER A 312 1.01 -18.24 1.96
CA SER A 312 1.62 -19.50 1.51
C SER A 312 2.38 -19.31 0.19
N LEU A 313 3.71 -19.24 0.27
CA LEU A 313 4.55 -19.24 -0.93
C LEU A 313 4.38 -20.53 -1.77
N PRO A 314 4.22 -21.73 -1.18
CA PRO A 314 3.85 -22.94 -1.94
C PRO A 314 2.59 -22.77 -2.77
N TYR A 315 1.53 -22.20 -2.20
CA TYR A 315 0.28 -21.93 -2.90
C TYR A 315 0.46 -20.95 -4.04
N ILE A 316 1.09 -19.81 -3.75
CA ILE A 316 1.34 -18.73 -4.70
C ILE A 316 2.10 -19.25 -5.93
N VAL A 317 3.16 -20.05 -5.71
CA VAL A 317 3.94 -20.65 -6.78
C VAL A 317 3.11 -21.66 -7.58
N ALA A 318 2.28 -22.47 -6.92
CA ALA A 318 1.42 -23.42 -7.61
C ALA A 318 0.42 -22.74 -8.55
N VAL A 319 -0.29 -21.71 -8.08
CA VAL A 319 -1.25 -20.98 -8.93
C VAL A 319 -0.56 -20.17 -10.03
N ALA A 320 0.63 -19.62 -9.77
CA ALA A 320 1.43 -18.96 -10.81
C ALA A 320 1.80 -19.93 -11.95
N LEU A 321 2.12 -21.18 -11.64
CA LEU A 321 2.45 -22.20 -12.65
C LEU A 321 1.20 -22.76 -13.36
N LEU A 322 0.08 -22.91 -12.65
CA LEU A 322 -1.18 -23.46 -13.19
C LEU A 322 -1.94 -22.45 -14.04
N ASP A 323 -2.17 -21.26 -13.47
CA ASP A 323 -3.09 -20.26 -14.01
C ASP A 323 -2.35 -19.18 -14.80
N ARG A 324 -1.01 -19.11 -14.65
CA ARG A 324 -0.17 -18.06 -15.26
C ARG A 324 -0.61 -16.66 -14.82
N ALA A 325 -1.20 -16.58 -13.64
CA ALA A 325 -1.65 -15.36 -12.99
C ALA A 325 -1.67 -15.56 -11.48
N VAL A 326 -1.46 -14.47 -10.74
CA VAL A 326 -1.66 -14.41 -9.28
C VAL A 326 -2.44 -13.13 -8.99
N GLN A 327 -3.75 -13.19 -9.20
CA GLN A 327 -4.69 -12.09 -9.03
C GLN A 327 -5.86 -12.54 -8.12
N GLN A 328 -6.82 -11.67 -7.81
CA GLN A 328 -7.90 -11.96 -6.87
C GLN A 328 -8.65 -13.28 -7.15
N ASP A 329 -8.84 -13.64 -8.43
CA ASP A 329 -9.51 -14.88 -8.83
C ASP A 329 -8.81 -16.14 -8.33
N GLN A 330 -7.48 -16.12 -8.23
CA GLN A 330 -6.70 -17.21 -7.66
C GLN A 330 -6.93 -17.39 -6.16
N TYR A 331 -7.48 -16.41 -5.46
CA TYR A 331 -7.72 -16.49 -4.00
C TYR A 331 -9.16 -16.85 -3.66
N ARG A 332 -10.00 -17.13 -4.67
CA ARG A 332 -11.38 -17.57 -4.43
C ARG A 332 -11.40 -18.96 -3.77
N PRO A 333 -12.30 -19.20 -2.78
CA PRO A 333 -12.40 -20.50 -2.11
C PRO A 333 -12.55 -21.67 -3.08
N GLU A 334 -13.33 -21.48 -4.16
CA GLU A 334 -13.52 -22.48 -5.20
C GLU A 334 -12.20 -22.86 -5.89
N ARG A 335 -11.32 -21.89 -6.19
CA ARG A 335 -10.02 -22.15 -6.83
C ARG A 335 -9.05 -22.79 -5.85
N ILE A 336 -8.98 -22.27 -4.61
CA ILE A 336 -8.13 -22.80 -3.53
C ILE A 336 -8.40 -24.30 -3.32
N ALA A 337 -9.67 -24.71 -3.33
CA ALA A 337 -10.09 -26.08 -3.09
C ALA A 337 -9.84 -27.04 -4.28
N ARG A 338 -9.43 -26.53 -5.45
CA ARG A 338 -9.33 -27.38 -6.65
C ARG A 338 -8.22 -28.45 -6.51
N PRO A 339 -8.48 -29.69 -6.96
CA PRO A 339 -7.51 -30.79 -6.82
C PRO A 339 -6.17 -30.56 -7.51
N ASP A 340 -6.15 -29.85 -8.64
CA ASP A 340 -4.90 -29.52 -9.35
C ASP A 340 -4.01 -28.57 -8.54
N VAL A 341 -4.61 -27.55 -7.92
CA VAL A 341 -3.91 -26.61 -7.03
C VAL A 341 -3.39 -27.32 -5.80
N ARG A 342 -4.23 -28.11 -5.11
CA ARG A 342 -3.85 -28.89 -3.92
C ARG A 342 -2.72 -29.87 -4.26
N GLY A 343 -2.84 -30.58 -5.39
CA GLY A 343 -1.86 -31.55 -5.85
C GLY A 343 -0.51 -30.94 -6.20
N LEU A 344 -0.48 -29.77 -6.85
CA LEU A 344 0.78 -29.10 -7.18
C LEU A 344 1.41 -28.44 -5.95
N LEU A 345 0.61 -27.79 -5.10
CA LEU A 345 1.08 -27.14 -3.86
C LEU A 345 1.89 -28.11 -2.98
N HIS A 346 1.45 -29.36 -2.83
CA HIS A 346 2.15 -30.35 -2.01
C HIS A 346 3.48 -30.84 -2.64
N LYS A 347 3.75 -30.49 -3.89
CA LYS A 347 5.02 -30.74 -4.58
C LYS A 347 5.98 -29.55 -4.51
N VAL A 348 5.54 -28.40 -3.96
CA VAL A 348 6.37 -27.20 -3.83
C VAL A 348 7.10 -27.22 -2.49
N SER A 349 8.42 -27.04 -2.54
CA SER A 349 9.29 -26.94 -1.38
C SER A 349 10.03 -25.61 -1.40
N ILE A 350 10.12 -24.93 -0.25
CA ILE A 350 10.77 -23.62 -0.11
C ILE A 350 11.98 -23.78 0.81
N ALA A 351 13.10 -23.17 0.45
CA ALA A 351 14.28 -23.13 1.30
C ALA A 351 14.97 -21.75 1.23
N PRO A 352 15.55 -21.27 2.34
CA PRO A 352 16.41 -20.10 2.31
C PRO A 352 17.74 -20.45 1.65
N TYR A 353 18.32 -19.51 0.92
CA TYR A 353 19.64 -19.65 0.32
C TYR A 353 20.56 -18.52 0.77
N ALA A 354 21.69 -18.86 1.38
CA ALA A 354 22.58 -17.89 2.03
C ALA A 354 23.04 -16.77 1.08
N ALA A 355 23.34 -17.08 -0.17
CA ALA A 355 23.74 -16.07 -1.16
C ALA A 355 22.61 -15.12 -1.56
N PHE A 356 21.35 -15.56 -1.44
CA PHE A 356 20.18 -14.71 -1.65
C PHE A 356 19.90 -13.84 -0.43
N THR A 357 20.02 -14.41 0.77
CA THR A 357 19.91 -13.68 2.03
C THR A 357 20.96 -12.57 2.15
N ALA A 358 22.21 -12.81 1.73
CA ALA A 358 23.27 -11.82 1.78
C ALA A 358 23.06 -10.61 0.86
N ARG A 359 22.09 -10.67 -0.06
CA ARG A 359 21.75 -9.57 -0.97
C ARG A 359 20.57 -8.73 -0.49
N PHE A 360 19.89 -9.14 0.58
CA PHE A 360 18.75 -8.42 1.13
C PHE A 360 19.23 -7.32 2.09
N PRO A 361 18.66 -6.10 2.05
CA PRO A 361 17.47 -5.69 1.28
C PRO A 361 17.73 -5.13 -0.12
N GLU A 362 18.98 -4.96 -0.55
CA GLU A 362 19.33 -4.34 -1.85
C GLU A 362 18.78 -5.13 -3.05
N GLY A 363 18.56 -6.43 -2.89
CA GLY A 363 17.90 -7.31 -3.83
C GLY A 363 17.04 -8.36 -3.14
N THR A 364 16.00 -8.78 -3.85
CA THR A 364 15.01 -9.77 -3.41
C THR A 364 14.99 -10.99 -4.35
N PRO A 365 16.09 -11.75 -4.46
CA PRO A 365 16.18 -12.81 -5.45
C PRO A 365 15.38 -14.06 -5.07
N ALA A 366 14.81 -14.73 -6.07
CA ALA A 366 14.22 -16.04 -5.95
C ALA A 366 14.56 -16.92 -7.17
N GLN A 367 14.73 -18.21 -6.95
CA GLN A 367 14.95 -19.22 -7.99
C GLN A 367 13.86 -20.27 -7.89
N VAL A 368 13.26 -20.63 -9.02
CA VAL A 368 12.26 -21.69 -9.13
C VAL A 368 12.82 -22.77 -10.05
N ASP A 369 12.88 -23.99 -9.55
CA ASP A 369 13.26 -25.20 -10.28
C ASP A 369 12.06 -26.14 -10.34
N VAL A 370 11.66 -26.52 -11.55
CA VAL A 370 10.56 -27.43 -11.84
C VAL A 370 11.12 -28.71 -12.44
N GLU A 371 10.90 -29.83 -11.77
CA GLU A 371 11.28 -31.17 -12.22
C GLU A 371 10.04 -31.91 -12.71
N LEU A 372 10.07 -32.41 -13.95
CA LEU A 372 9.01 -33.24 -14.51
C LEU A 372 9.19 -34.72 -14.14
N THR A 373 8.11 -35.50 -14.24
CA THR A 373 8.11 -36.95 -14.02
C THR A 373 9.09 -37.70 -14.94
N GLY A 374 9.30 -37.21 -16.16
CA GLY A 374 10.30 -37.71 -17.10
C GLY A 374 11.75 -37.29 -16.82
N GLY A 375 12.01 -36.59 -15.71
CA GLY A 375 13.35 -36.17 -15.29
C GLY A 375 13.87 -34.86 -15.89
N MET A 376 13.22 -34.34 -16.93
CA MET A 376 13.52 -33.01 -17.48
C MET A 376 13.30 -31.92 -16.43
N ARG A 377 14.18 -30.92 -16.40
CA ARG A 377 14.14 -29.81 -15.43
C ARG A 377 14.15 -28.47 -16.13
N PHE A 378 13.38 -27.54 -15.59
CA PHE A 378 13.40 -26.12 -15.96
C PHE A 378 13.73 -25.30 -14.74
N CYS A 379 14.67 -24.37 -14.87
CA CYS A 379 15.10 -23.52 -13.78
C CYS A 379 15.20 -22.08 -14.26
N THR A 380 14.67 -21.16 -13.47
CA THR A 380 14.86 -19.73 -13.70
C THR A 380 15.14 -19.02 -12.39
N THR A 381 15.84 -17.90 -12.46
CA THR A 381 16.16 -17.05 -11.32
C THR A 381 15.72 -15.64 -11.61
N ALA A 382 14.85 -15.11 -10.76
CA ALA A 382 14.50 -13.69 -10.73
C ALA A 382 15.47 -13.00 -9.76
N PRO A 383 16.39 -12.12 -10.22
CA PRO A 383 17.29 -11.40 -9.33
C PRO A 383 16.57 -10.30 -8.52
N SER A 384 15.40 -9.89 -9.01
CA SER A 384 14.42 -8.98 -8.42
C SER A 384 13.09 -9.16 -9.18
N PHE A 385 12.06 -8.37 -8.88
CA PHE A 385 10.73 -8.46 -9.49
C PHE A 385 10.35 -7.16 -10.18
N ARG A 386 9.44 -7.21 -11.15
CA ARG A 386 8.82 -5.99 -11.71
C ARG A 386 8.06 -5.26 -10.60
N GLY A 387 8.28 -3.96 -10.46
CA GLY A 387 7.77 -3.16 -9.35
C GLY A 387 8.76 -2.95 -8.21
N SER A 388 9.94 -3.58 -8.24
CA SER A 388 11.00 -3.29 -7.27
C SER A 388 11.72 -1.97 -7.58
N THR A 389 12.57 -1.51 -6.66
CA THR A 389 13.43 -0.33 -6.89
C THR A 389 14.45 -0.53 -8.03
N LEU A 390 14.84 -1.78 -8.33
CA LEU A 390 15.75 -2.11 -9.43
C LEU A 390 15.04 -2.29 -10.77
N ARG A 391 13.74 -2.57 -10.75
CA ARG A 391 12.88 -2.71 -11.94
C ARG A 391 11.56 -1.99 -11.66
N PRO A 392 11.56 -0.64 -11.62
CA PRO A 392 10.38 0.13 -11.23
C PRO A 392 9.17 -0.21 -12.07
N PHE A 393 7.99 -0.07 -11.48
CA PHE A 393 6.73 -0.28 -12.19
C PHE A 393 6.60 0.80 -13.29
N ASP A 394 6.39 0.39 -14.52
CA ASP A 394 6.21 1.32 -15.65
C ASP A 394 4.73 1.70 -15.82
N TRP A 395 4.49 2.80 -16.54
CA TRP A 395 3.15 3.34 -16.75
C TRP A 395 2.22 2.37 -17.48
N GLY A 396 2.73 1.61 -18.46
CA GLY A 396 1.93 0.65 -19.22
C GLY A 396 1.43 -0.47 -18.32
N SER A 397 2.34 -1.08 -17.55
CA SER A 397 1.98 -2.12 -16.58
C SER A 397 1.05 -1.59 -15.47
N ALA A 398 1.20 -0.33 -15.04
CA ALA A 398 0.28 0.32 -14.09
C ALA A 398 -1.13 0.49 -14.67
N CYS A 399 -1.25 0.85 -15.95
CA CYS A 399 -2.52 0.89 -16.66
C CYS A 399 -3.16 -0.49 -16.76
N GLU A 400 -2.40 -1.53 -17.12
CA GLU A 400 -2.89 -2.91 -17.17
C GLU A 400 -3.49 -3.35 -15.82
N LYS A 401 -2.76 -3.13 -14.73
CA LYS A 401 -3.25 -3.41 -13.37
C LYS A 401 -4.51 -2.58 -13.05
N PHE A 402 -4.48 -1.28 -13.30
CA PHE A 402 -5.62 -0.38 -13.06
C PHE A 402 -6.88 -0.85 -13.81
N TYR A 403 -6.79 -1.13 -15.11
CA TYR A 403 -7.93 -1.59 -15.90
C TYR A 403 -8.47 -2.93 -15.40
N SER A 404 -7.60 -3.86 -15.02
CA SER A 404 -8.05 -5.15 -14.47
C SER A 404 -8.88 -5.00 -13.19
N LEU A 405 -8.59 -3.98 -12.37
CA LEU A 405 -9.30 -3.70 -11.12
C LEU A 405 -10.51 -2.77 -11.30
N ALA A 406 -10.45 -1.85 -12.26
CA ALA A 406 -11.45 -0.80 -12.46
C ALA A 406 -12.61 -1.22 -13.37
N THR A 407 -12.33 -1.92 -14.47
CA THR A 407 -13.34 -2.28 -15.50
C THR A 407 -14.52 -3.12 -15.00
N PRO A 408 -14.47 -3.85 -13.87
CA PRO A 408 -15.68 -4.44 -13.28
C PRO A 408 -16.69 -3.40 -12.77
N PHE A 409 -16.25 -2.17 -12.47
CA PHE A 409 -17.04 -1.12 -11.79
C PHE A 409 -17.29 0.11 -12.65
N VAL A 410 -16.58 0.27 -13.76
CA VAL A 410 -16.67 1.43 -14.65
C VAL A 410 -16.42 1.00 -16.09
N ASP A 411 -17.04 1.68 -17.06
CA ASP A 411 -16.84 1.39 -18.48
C ASP A 411 -15.40 1.74 -18.95
N ASP A 412 -14.94 1.06 -20.01
CA ASP A 412 -13.58 1.20 -20.53
C ASP A 412 -13.23 2.66 -20.91
N VAL A 413 -14.20 3.41 -21.44
CA VAL A 413 -13.99 4.81 -21.84
C VAL A 413 -13.75 5.69 -20.63
N THR A 414 -14.54 5.53 -19.56
CA THR A 414 -14.34 6.27 -18.32
C THR A 414 -13.07 5.83 -17.60
N ALA A 415 -12.73 4.54 -17.59
CA ALA A 415 -11.47 4.04 -17.03
C ALA A 415 -10.25 4.66 -17.74
N GLU A 416 -10.25 4.69 -19.08
CA GLU A 416 -9.19 5.32 -19.85
C GLU A 416 -9.09 6.83 -19.57
N ARG A 417 -10.22 7.53 -19.42
CA ARG A 417 -10.23 8.94 -19.03
C ARG A 417 -9.63 9.18 -17.65
N ILE A 418 -9.89 8.29 -16.68
CA ILE A 418 -9.25 8.37 -15.35
C ILE A 418 -7.74 8.22 -15.50
N ALA A 419 -7.28 7.19 -16.22
CA ALA A 419 -5.85 6.94 -16.42
C ALA A 419 -5.14 8.14 -17.10
N ARG A 420 -5.73 8.69 -18.17
CA ARG A 420 -5.19 9.88 -18.85
C ARG A 420 -5.18 11.11 -17.95
N CYS A 421 -6.24 11.34 -17.18
CA CYS A 421 -6.30 12.46 -16.24
C CYS A 421 -5.21 12.35 -15.15
N VAL A 422 -4.90 11.14 -14.68
CA VAL A 422 -3.77 10.90 -13.77
C VAL A 422 -2.42 11.08 -14.48
N HIS A 423 -2.30 10.69 -15.75
CA HIS A 423 -1.07 10.84 -16.53
C HIS A 423 -0.65 12.30 -16.69
N ASP A 424 -1.62 13.19 -16.93
CA ASP A 424 -1.39 14.62 -17.17
C ASP A 424 -1.83 15.47 -15.98
N LEU A 425 -1.88 14.89 -14.78
CA LEU A 425 -2.55 15.45 -13.60
C LEU A 425 -2.11 16.87 -13.26
N GLU A 426 -0.83 17.21 -13.48
CA GLU A 426 -0.28 18.56 -13.32
C GLU A 426 -1.02 19.64 -14.13
N SER A 427 -1.64 19.26 -15.25
CA SER A 427 -2.38 20.13 -16.15
C SER A 427 -3.86 20.27 -15.77
N HIS A 428 -4.35 19.50 -14.78
CA HIS A 428 -5.75 19.43 -14.38
C HIS A 428 -5.99 20.02 -13.00
N ARG A 429 -7.26 20.36 -12.71
CA ARG A 429 -7.72 20.49 -11.32
C ARG A 429 -8.09 19.14 -10.75
N VAL A 430 -7.88 18.95 -9.44
CA VAL A 430 -8.20 17.69 -8.75
C VAL A 430 -9.68 17.34 -8.88
N ARG A 431 -10.58 18.34 -8.88
CA ARG A 431 -12.01 18.15 -9.08
C ARG A 431 -12.39 17.47 -10.40
N GLU A 432 -11.55 17.57 -11.43
CA GLU A 432 -11.79 16.91 -12.71
C GLU A 432 -11.59 15.39 -12.58
N LEU A 433 -10.57 14.97 -11.83
CA LEU A 433 -10.32 13.58 -11.50
C LEU A 433 -11.42 13.02 -10.60
N THR A 434 -11.81 13.73 -9.54
CA THR A 434 -12.88 13.27 -8.64
C THR A 434 -14.24 13.19 -9.33
N ALA A 435 -14.53 14.09 -10.29
CA ALA A 435 -15.72 14.00 -11.13
C ALA A 435 -15.73 12.75 -12.03
N LEU A 436 -14.57 12.27 -12.48
CA LEU A 436 -14.47 10.99 -13.19
C LEU A 436 -14.68 9.81 -12.24
N LEU A 437 -14.05 9.85 -11.06
CA LEU A 437 -14.18 8.80 -10.03
C LEU A 437 -15.62 8.67 -9.50
N ALA A 438 -16.39 9.77 -9.48
CA ALA A 438 -17.80 9.75 -9.09
C ALA A 438 -18.70 8.88 -10.01
N LYS A 439 -18.22 8.51 -11.20
CA LYS A 439 -18.92 7.62 -12.14
C LYS A 439 -18.70 6.14 -11.86
N VAL A 440 -17.77 5.79 -10.97
CA VAL A 440 -17.49 4.39 -10.60
C VAL A 440 -18.68 3.83 -9.83
N SER A 441 -19.16 2.66 -10.26
CA SER A 441 -20.26 1.95 -9.60
C SER A 441 -19.82 1.33 -8.28
N ARG A 442 -20.76 1.28 -7.32
CA ARG A 442 -20.56 0.59 -6.03
C ARG A 442 -20.63 -0.94 -6.14
N LYS A 443 -21.22 -1.46 -7.22
CA LYS A 443 -21.35 -2.90 -7.46
C LYS A 443 -20.72 -3.26 -8.80
N PRO A 444 -20.06 -4.42 -8.90
CA PRO A 444 -19.52 -4.87 -10.18
C PRO A 444 -20.68 -5.17 -11.14
N TRP A 445 -20.58 -4.71 -12.39
CA TRP A 445 -21.67 -4.86 -13.37
C TRP A 445 -21.85 -6.32 -13.82
N ARG A 446 -20.78 -7.14 -13.72
CA ARG A 446 -20.74 -8.52 -14.20
C ARG A 446 -21.37 -9.57 -13.27
N GLU A 447 -22.00 -9.18 -12.16
CA GLU A 447 -22.86 -10.10 -11.37
C GLU A 447 -24.33 -10.11 -11.84
N ALA A 448 -24.75 -9.17 -12.70
CA ALA A 448 -26.13 -9.09 -13.18
C ALA A 448 -26.46 -10.07 -14.32
N THR A 449 -25.47 -10.56 -15.07
CA THR A 449 -25.71 -11.34 -16.30
C THR A 449 -25.68 -12.86 -16.12
N VAL A 450 -25.15 -13.38 -15.01
CA VAL A 450 -25.10 -14.84 -14.75
C VAL A 450 -26.40 -15.38 -14.12
N ARG A 451 -27.39 -14.51 -13.84
CA ARG A 451 -28.73 -14.93 -13.35
C ARG A 451 -29.81 -14.97 -14.44
N MET A 452 -29.45 -14.87 -15.73
CA MET A 452 -30.42 -14.92 -16.84
C MET A 452 -30.12 -15.99 -17.91
N THR A 453 -29.33 -17.01 -17.58
CA THR A 453 -29.19 -18.25 -18.34
C THR A 453 -29.10 -19.40 -17.37
#